data_AF-A0A7S2DER1-F1
#
_entry.id   AF-A0A7S2DER1-F1
#
_cell.length_a   1.000
_cell.length_b   1.000
_cell.length_c   1.000
_cell.angle_alpha   90.00
_cell.angle_beta   90.00
_cell.angle_gamma   90.00
#
_symmetry.space_group_name_H-M   'P 1'
#
loop_
_entity.id
_entity.type
_entity.pdbx_description
1 polymer ?
#
loop_
_entity_poly.entity_id
_entity_poly.type
_entity_poly.pdbx_seq_one_letter_code
_entity_poly.pdbx_strand_id
1 'polypeptide(L)'
;IWGLQASFDPLGTWTGRSVPPYCIAYDGSLPCPEGSLCDPIEGWTCVGPGRQYIYSLYWSIATVTGIGYGDVVATPLHEVEQFVCVCMMLTGSLLFAYLVGSFCGLAANLSPDVMRFRQDLTDLNKFLAANVIPAGLRYQLRE
;
A
#
# COMPACT_ATOMS: atom_id res chain seq x y z
N ILE A 1 26.02 24.34 -19.85
CA ILE A 1 26.91 23.17 -19.67
C ILE A 1 26.82 22.82 -18.17
N TRP A 2 25.64 22.38 -17.71
CA TRP A 2 25.38 20.98 -17.35
C TRP A 2 26.50 20.37 -16.50
N GLY A 3 26.44 20.67 -15.20
CA GLY A 3 27.11 19.93 -14.14
C GLY A 3 26.07 19.41 -13.15
N LEU A 4 25.08 18.67 -13.66
CA LEU A 4 24.20 17.81 -12.85
C LEU A 4 25.04 16.64 -12.34
N GLN A 5 25.85 16.88 -11.30
CA GLN A 5 26.12 15.87 -10.30
C GLN A 5 25.16 16.14 -9.14
N ALA A 6 23.87 15.88 -9.38
CA ALA A 6 23.01 15.44 -8.29
C ALA A 6 23.50 14.05 -7.88
N SER A 7 24.60 14.02 -7.11
CA SER A 7 24.92 12.83 -6.33
C SER A 7 23.68 12.56 -5.48
N PHE A 8 23.15 11.35 -5.57
CA PHE A 8 22.04 10.85 -4.76
C PHE A 8 22.52 10.62 -3.32
N ASP A 9 23.16 11.63 -2.73
CA ASP A 9 23.55 11.69 -1.34
C ASP A 9 22.75 12.83 -0.67
N PRO A 10 21.41 12.68 -0.55
CA PRO A 10 20.53 13.72 -0.01
C PRO A 10 20.78 14.03 1.47
N LEU A 11 21.70 13.32 2.12
CA LEU A 11 21.89 13.37 3.58
C LEU A 11 23.20 14.01 4.01
N GLY A 12 24.18 14.15 3.10
CA GLY A 12 25.38 14.96 3.38
C GLY A 12 25.13 16.47 3.24
N THR A 13 24.11 16.84 2.46
CA THR A 13 23.89 18.24 2.03
C THR A 13 22.83 18.98 2.86
N TRP A 14 21.83 18.28 3.43
CA TRP A 14 20.69 18.93 4.11
C TRP A 14 20.77 18.83 5.64
N THR A 15 21.37 17.77 6.18
CA THR A 15 21.55 17.58 7.62
C THR A 15 23.05 17.55 7.86
N GLY A 16 23.60 18.63 8.42
CA GLY A 16 25.03 18.79 8.65
C GLY A 16 25.66 17.53 9.27
N ARG A 17 26.84 17.15 8.76
CA ARG A 17 27.63 16.00 9.22
C ARG A 17 27.98 16.17 10.70
N SER A 18 27.19 15.61 11.62
CA SER A 18 27.58 15.30 13.01
C SER A 18 26.49 14.73 13.92
N VAL A 19 25.19 14.73 13.54
CA VAL A 19 24.14 14.17 14.40
C VAL A 19 23.53 12.93 13.73
N PRO A 20 23.57 11.75 14.38
CA PRO A 20 22.84 10.59 13.87
C PRO A 20 21.33 10.91 13.82
N PRO A 21 20.64 10.69 12.69
CA PRO A 21 19.32 11.28 12.45
C PRO A 21 18.19 10.71 13.32
N TYR A 22 18.37 9.53 13.93
CA TYR A 22 17.49 9.02 14.97
C TYR A 22 18.21 7.90 15.75
N CYS A 23 18.01 7.86 17.06
CA CYS A 23 18.56 6.84 17.94
C CYS A 23 17.42 6.18 18.70
N ILE A 24 17.44 4.85 18.75
CA ILE A 24 16.45 4.00 19.44
C ILE A 24 17.12 3.25 20.58
N ALA A 25 16.32 2.74 21.52
CA ALA A 25 16.83 1.88 22.58
C ALA A 25 17.58 0.67 21.98
N TYR A 26 18.72 0.33 22.58
CA TYR A 26 19.55 -0.78 22.11
C TYR A 26 18.92 -2.12 22.49
N ASP A 27 18.62 -2.92 21.47
CA ASP A 27 17.94 -4.22 21.57
C ASP A 27 18.92 -5.42 21.69
N GLY A 28 20.23 -5.19 21.72
CA GLY A 28 21.23 -6.27 21.86
C GLY A 28 21.37 -7.21 20.65
N SER A 29 20.53 -7.05 19.62
CA SER A 29 20.48 -7.91 18.44
C SER A 29 21.57 -7.61 17.38
N LEU A 30 22.21 -6.45 17.45
CA LEU A 30 23.29 -6.03 16.54
C LEU A 30 24.60 -5.73 17.30
N PRO A 31 25.77 -5.99 16.69
CA PRO A 31 27.05 -5.54 17.24
C PRO A 31 27.06 -4.02 17.36
N CYS A 32 27.65 -3.51 18.44
CA CYS A 32 27.65 -2.09 18.77
C CYS A 32 28.29 -1.23 17.67
N PRO A 33 27.53 -0.37 16.99
CA PRO A 33 28.08 0.56 16.03
C PRO A 33 28.92 1.64 16.73
N GLU A 34 29.96 2.12 16.06
CA GLU A 34 30.81 3.20 16.58
C GLU A 34 29.98 4.45 16.91
N GLY A 35 30.10 4.96 18.15
CA GLY A 35 29.38 6.14 18.62
C GLY A 35 28.01 5.89 19.26
N SER A 36 27.64 4.63 19.52
CA SER A 36 26.43 4.25 20.27
C SER A 36 26.74 3.92 21.74
N LEU A 37 25.74 4.08 22.62
CA LEU A 37 25.82 3.60 24.00
C LEU A 37 25.15 2.23 24.04
N CYS A 38 25.90 1.16 24.29
CA CYS A 38 25.36 -0.20 24.35
C CYS A 38 25.30 -0.72 25.79
N ASP A 39 24.59 -0.01 26.65
CA ASP A 39 24.29 -0.54 27.98
C ASP A 39 22.99 -1.34 27.96
N PRO A 40 22.91 -2.50 28.64
CA PRO A 40 21.68 -3.30 28.70
C PRO A 40 20.48 -2.61 29.37
N ILE A 41 20.70 -1.46 30.01
CA ILE A 41 19.74 -0.77 30.87
C ILE A 41 19.34 0.60 30.28
N GLU A 42 20.28 1.31 29.65
CA GLU A 42 20.05 2.68 29.09
C GLU A 42 20.72 2.86 27.71
N GLY A 43 21.06 1.78 27.02
CA GLY A 43 21.73 1.87 25.73
C GLY A 43 20.84 2.44 24.62
N TRP A 44 21.45 3.21 23.72
CA TRP A 44 20.84 3.74 22.51
C TRP A 44 21.73 3.42 21.31
N THR A 45 21.13 2.90 20.25
CA THR A 45 21.78 2.71 18.95
C THR A 45 21.22 3.68 17.94
N CYS A 46 22.12 4.36 17.24
CA CYS A 46 21.74 5.28 16.19
C CYS A 46 21.71 4.55 14.85
N VAL A 47 20.68 4.85 14.06
CA VAL A 47 20.40 4.10 12.85
C VAL A 47 20.51 5.04 11.65
N GLY A 48 21.19 4.55 10.61
CA GLY A 48 21.35 5.27 9.38
C GLY A 48 20.02 5.64 8.71
N PRO A 49 19.95 6.77 8.02
CA PRO A 49 18.72 7.29 7.42
C PRO A 49 18.10 6.34 6.38
N GLY A 50 18.92 5.64 5.60
CA GLY A 50 18.42 4.67 4.62
C GLY A 50 17.59 3.55 5.26
N ARG A 51 18.00 3.09 6.45
CA ARG A 51 17.25 2.08 7.20
C ARG A 51 15.90 2.66 7.66
N GLN A 52 15.87 3.91 8.15
CA GLN A 52 14.63 4.58 8.56
C GLN A 52 13.59 4.65 7.43
N TYR A 53 14.00 5.02 6.22
CA TYR A 53 13.10 5.06 5.06
C TYR A 53 12.54 3.68 4.70
N ILE A 54 13.36 2.63 4.80
CA ILE A 54 12.90 1.27 4.53
C ILE A 54 11.85 0.84 5.55
N TYR A 55 12.06 1.10 6.84
CA TYR A 55 11.08 0.78 7.89
C TYR A 55 9.79 1.59 7.76
N SER A 56 9.85 2.88 7.41
CA SER A 56 8.65 3.71 7.22
C SER A 56 7.85 3.31 5.97
N LEU A 57 8.53 2.96 4.88
CA LEU A 57 7.89 2.40 3.68
C LEU A 57 7.28 1.03 3.97
N TYR A 58 7.99 0.18 4.70
CA TYR A 58 7.48 -1.13 5.12
C TYR A 58 6.18 -0.97 5.93
N TRP A 59 6.17 -0.11 6.96
CA TRP A 59 4.98 0.13 7.78
C TRP A 59 3.82 0.71 6.98
N SER A 60 4.09 1.66 6.09
CA SER A 60 3.04 2.26 5.25
C SER A 60 2.43 1.26 4.27
N ILE A 61 3.25 0.42 3.61
CA ILE A 61 2.75 -0.65 2.73
C ILE A 61 1.96 -1.69 3.53
N ALA A 62 2.49 -2.15 4.67
CA ALA A 62 1.81 -3.12 5.53
C ALA A 62 0.45 -2.60 6.02
N THR A 63 0.36 -1.30 6.30
CA THR A 63 -0.87 -0.60 6.69
C THR A 63 -1.87 -0.50 5.54
N VAL A 64 -1.44 -0.01 4.36
CA VAL A 64 -2.31 0.19 3.19
C VAL A 64 -2.85 -1.13 2.65
N THR A 65 -2.03 -2.18 2.68
CA THR A 65 -2.41 -3.53 2.22
C THR A 65 -3.18 -4.34 3.25
N GLY A 66 -3.21 -3.90 4.52
CA GLY A 66 -3.86 -4.60 5.62
C GLY A 66 -3.14 -5.86 6.09
N ILE A 67 -1.86 -6.06 5.74
CA ILE A 67 -1.08 -7.23 6.18
C ILE A 67 -0.73 -7.12 7.68
N GLY A 68 -0.26 -5.94 8.11
CA GLY A 68 -0.05 -5.57 9.51
C GLY A 68 0.56 -6.66 10.42
N TYR A 69 1.82 -7.07 10.18
CA TYR A 69 2.48 -8.12 10.99
C TYR A 69 2.62 -7.76 12.48
N GLY A 70 2.59 -6.47 12.83
CA GLY A 70 2.67 -6.00 14.22
C GLY A 70 4.09 -5.89 14.78
N ASP A 71 5.10 -5.91 13.91
CA ASP A 71 6.52 -5.71 14.24
C ASP A 71 6.90 -4.23 14.42
N VAL A 72 6.21 -3.32 13.72
CA VAL A 72 6.34 -1.87 13.89
C VAL A 72 5.04 -1.31 14.43
N VAL A 73 5.06 -0.90 15.70
CA VAL A 73 3.88 -0.39 16.44
C VAL A 73 4.18 0.96 17.08
N ALA A 74 3.12 1.75 17.30
CA ALA A 74 3.22 2.98 18.08
C ALA A 74 3.66 2.66 19.51
N THR A 75 4.34 3.60 20.16
CA THR A 75 4.83 3.41 21.53
C THR A 75 3.65 3.11 22.45
N PRO A 76 3.72 2.03 23.27
CA PRO A 76 2.63 1.69 24.17
C PRO A 76 2.40 2.85 25.14
N LEU A 77 1.12 3.16 25.39
CA LEU A 77 0.67 4.24 26.27
C LEU A 77 0.96 5.67 25.78
N HIS A 78 1.42 5.87 24.54
CA HIS A 78 1.53 7.20 23.94
C HIS A 78 0.30 7.55 23.08
N GLU A 79 -0.64 8.30 23.67
CA GLU A 79 -1.95 8.60 23.05
C GLU A 79 -1.84 9.33 21.70
N VAL A 80 -0.94 10.31 21.61
CA VAL A 80 -0.73 11.12 20.40
C VAL A 80 -0.23 10.28 19.23
N GLU A 81 0.76 9.42 19.45
CA GLU A 81 1.30 8.55 18.40
C GLU A 81 0.24 7.56 17.90
N GLN A 82 -0.53 6.98 18.82
CA GLN A 82 -1.62 6.06 18.48
C GLN A 82 -2.71 6.76 17.65
N PHE A 83 -3.12 7.97 18.03
CA PHE A 83 -4.10 8.74 17.28
C PHE A 83 -3.64 9.03 15.86
N VAL A 84 -2.38 9.47 15.69
CA VAL A 84 -1.79 9.73 14.38
C VAL A 84 -1.74 8.46 13.53
N CYS A 85 -1.32 7.32 14.11
CA CYS A 85 -1.32 6.03 13.41
C CYS A 85 -2.73 5.64 12.96
N VAL A 86 -3.75 5.79 13.81
CA VAL A 86 -5.16 5.49 13.45
C VAL A 86 -5.63 6.38 12.29
N CYS A 87 -5.33 7.68 12.32
CA CYS A 87 -5.68 8.58 11.22
C CYS A 87 -5.01 8.16 9.90
N MET A 88 -3.72 7.78 9.93
CA MET A 88 -3.00 7.28 8.76
C MET A 88 -3.58 5.95 8.25
N MET A 89 -3.95 5.02 9.14
CA MET A 89 -4.59 3.76 8.78
C MET A 89 -5.95 3.98 8.08
N LEU A 90 -6.79 4.85 8.64
CA LEU A 90 -8.10 5.18 8.06
C LEU A 90 -7.95 5.81 6.68
N THR A 91 -7.09 6.82 6.54
CA THR A 91 -6.87 7.49 5.25
C THR A 91 -6.24 6.57 4.21
N GLY A 92 -5.26 5.74 4.60
CA GLY A 92 -4.61 4.77 3.71
C GLY A 92 -5.56 3.69 3.22
N SER A 93 -6.40 3.13 4.10
CA SER A 93 -7.38 2.10 3.75
C SER A 93 -8.48 2.63 2.81
N LEU A 94 -8.99 3.85 3.05
CA LEU A 94 -9.95 4.51 2.17
C LEU A 94 -9.38 4.76 0.77
N LEU A 95 -8.14 5.24 0.69
CA LEU A 95 -7.46 5.47 -0.57
C LEU A 95 -7.25 4.15 -1.34
N PHE A 96 -6.83 3.09 -0.66
CA PHE A 96 -6.69 1.77 -1.26
C PHE A 96 -8.00 1.21 -1.79
N ALA A 97 -9.08 1.29 -1.00
CA ALA A 97 -10.42 0.86 -1.42
C ALA A 97 -10.91 1.65 -2.65
N TYR A 98 -10.66 2.96 -2.68
CA TYR A 98 -10.99 3.80 -3.83
C TYR A 98 -10.22 3.41 -5.09
N LEU A 99 -8.91 3.15 -4.96
CA LEU A 99 -8.08 2.70 -6.09
C LEU A 99 -8.59 1.38 -6.64
N VAL A 100 -8.83 0.39 -5.78
CA VAL A 100 -9.37 -0.92 -6.20
C VAL A 100 -10.73 -0.76 -6.87
N GLY A 101 -11.64 0.04 -6.29
CA GLY A 101 -12.95 0.33 -6.88
C GLY A 101 -12.85 0.98 -8.26
N SER A 102 -11.94 1.94 -8.40
CA SER A 102 -11.65 2.61 -9.68
C SER A 102 -11.09 1.63 -10.72
N PHE A 103 -10.17 0.75 -10.33
CA PHE A 103 -9.64 -0.29 -11.20
C PHE A 103 -10.71 -1.29 -11.65
N CYS A 104 -11.59 -1.74 -10.75
CA CYS A 104 -12.72 -2.59 -11.11
C CYS A 104 -13.67 -1.87 -12.08
N GLY A 105 -13.93 -0.58 -11.87
CA GLY A 105 -14.72 0.24 -12.78
C GLY A 105 -14.09 0.36 -14.16
N LEU A 106 -12.77 0.62 -14.23
CA LEU A 106 -12.04 0.67 -15.50
C LEU A 106 -12.04 -0.69 -16.21
N ALA A 107 -11.81 -1.79 -15.48
CA ALA A 107 -11.82 -3.13 -16.02
C ALA A 107 -13.19 -3.52 -16.57
N ALA A 108 -14.28 -3.17 -15.88
CA ALA A 108 -15.64 -3.39 -16.36
C ALA A 108 -15.94 -2.60 -17.65
N ASN A 109 -15.34 -1.43 -17.81
CA ASN A 109 -15.48 -0.59 -19.00
C ASN A 109 -14.50 -0.90 -20.14
N LEU A 110 -13.62 -1.90 -19.97
CA LEU A 110 -12.61 -2.23 -21.00
C LEU A 110 -13.21 -2.98 -22.21
N SER A 111 -14.35 -3.64 -22.04
CA SER A 111 -15.04 -4.37 -23.12
C SER A 111 -16.57 -4.14 -23.09
N PRO A 112 -17.01 -2.88 -23.27
CA PRO A 112 -18.42 -2.53 -23.19
C PRO A 112 -19.24 -3.20 -24.29
N ASP A 113 -18.66 -3.42 -25.48
CA ASP A 113 -19.34 -4.06 -26.61
C ASP A 113 -19.66 -5.53 -26.35
N VAL A 114 -18.70 -6.27 -25.77
CA VAL A 114 -18.92 -7.68 -25.39
C VAL A 114 -19.93 -7.79 -24.25
N MET A 115 -19.90 -6.85 -23.31
CA MET A 115 -20.88 -6.79 -22.22
C MET A 115 -22.30 -6.53 -22.74
N ARG A 116 -22.47 -5.56 -23.66
CA ARG A 116 -23.75 -5.25 -24.31
C ARG A 116 -24.29 -6.45 -25.08
N PHE A 117 -23.44 -7.08 -25.91
CA PHE A 117 -23.85 -8.28 -26.65
C PHE A 117 -24.31 -9.41 -25.71
N ARG A 118 -23.63 -9.61 -24.58
CA ARG A 118 -24.07 -10.58 -23.56
C ARG A 118 -25.38 -10.19 -22.89
N GLN A 119 -25.63 -8.91 -22.65
CA GLN A 119 -26.90 -8.41 -22.12
C GLN A 119 -28.04 -8.65 -23.11
N ASP A 120 -27.87 -8.30 -24.37
CA ASP A 120 -28.86 -8.51 -25.43
C ASP A 120 -29.21 -9.99 -25.60
N LEU A 121 -28.19 -10.87 -25.61
CA LEU A 121 -28.42 -12.31 -25.62
C LEU A 121 -29.14 -12.82 -24.37
N THR A 122 -28.88 -12.22 -23.21
CA THR A 122 -29.56 -12.59 -21.96
C THR A 122 -31.04 -12.22 -22.02
N ASP A 123 -31.36 -11.03 -22.52
CA ASP A 123 -32.74 -10.57 -22.64
C ASP A 123 -33.51 -11.32 -23.73
N LEU A 124 -32.86 -11.64 -24.85
CA LEU A 124 -33.42 -12.56 -25.85
C LEU A 124 -33.75 -13.92 -25.21
N ASN A 125 -32.83 -14.51 -24.45
CA ASN A 125 -33.08 -15.79 -23.78
C ASN A 125 -34.25 -15.72 -22.79
N LYS A 126 -34.40 -14.63 -22.04
CA LYS A 126 -35.56 -14.42 -21.15
C LYS A 126 -36.87 -14.37 -21.94
N PHE A 127 -36.90 -13.64 -23.05
CA PHE A 127 -38.07 -13.56 -23.92
C PHE A 127 -38.45 -14.94 -24.50
N LEU A 128 -37.46 -15.70 -24.95
CA LEU A 128 -37.64 -17.05 -25.49
C LEU A 128 -38.15 -18.04 -24.43
N ALA A 129 -37.73 -17.88 -23.17
CA ALA A 129 -38.17 -18.70 -22.04
C ALA A 129 -39.63 -18.39 -21.66
N ALA A 130 -40.01 -17.10 -21.63
CA ALA A 130 -41.36 -16.68 -21.28
C ALA A 130 -42.41 -17.11 -22.31
N ASN A 131 -42.06 -17.12 -23.61
CA ASN A 131 -43.00 -17.43 -24.69
C ASN A 131 -43.00 -18.90 -25.14
N VAL A 132 -42.32 -19.81 -24.41
CA VAL A 132 -42.25 -21.27 -24.69
C VAL A 132 -42.00 -21.57 -26.19
N ILE A 133 -41.02 -20.87 -26.78
CA ILE A 133 -40.73 -20.99 -28.22
C ILE A 133 -40.04 -22.35 -28.50
N PRO A 134 -40.48 -23.12 -29.50
CA PRO A 134 -39.88 -24.42 -29.87
C PRO A 134 -38.40 -24.28 -30.28
N ALA A 135 -37.60 -25.31 -29.99
CA ALA A 135 -36.13 -25.26 -30.03
C ALA A 135 -35.53 -24.92 -31.41
N GLY A 136 -36.22 -25.24 -32.51
CA GLY A 136 -35.75 -24.94 -33.87
C GLY A 136 -35.67 -23.45 -34.19
N LEU A 137 -36.66 -22.65 -33.75
CA LEU A 137 -36.65 -21.19 -33.95
C LEU A 137 -35.62 -20.48 -33.06
N ARG A 138 -35.34 -21.03 -31.87
CA ARG A 138 -34.34 -20.47 -30.96
C ARG A 138 -32.94 -20.52 -31.53
N TYR A 139 -32.64 -21.52 -32.36
CA TYR A 139 -31.34 -21.65 -33.02
C TYR A 139 -31.14 -20.55 -34.07
N GLN A 140 -32.14 -20.28 -34.91
CA GLN A 140 -32.07 -19.24 -35.94
C GLN A 140 -32.00 -17.81 -35.39
N LEU A 141 -32.56 -17.55 -34.20
CA LEU A 141 -32.51 -16.23 -33.56
C LEU A 141 -31.19 -15.95 -32.85
N ARG A 142 -30.32 -16.95 -32.70
CA ARG A 142 -29.08 -16.87 -31.93
C ARG A 142 -27.82 -16.89 -32.82
N GLU A 143 -27.95 -17.31 -34.08
CA GLU A 143 -26.99 -17.07 -35.17
C GLU A 143 -27.12 -15.63 -35.70
#